data_AF-A0A3A5WK30-F1
#
_entry.id   AF-A0A3A5WK30-F1
#
_cell.length_a   1.000
_cell.length_b   1.000
_cell.length_c   1.000
_cell.angle_alpha   90.00
_cell.angle_beta   90.00
_cell.angle_gamma   90.00
#
_symmetry.space_group_name_H-M   'P 1'
#
loop_
_entity.id
_entity.type
_entity.pdbx_description
1 polymer ?
#
loop_
_entity_poly.entity_id
_entity_poly.type
_entity_poly.pdbx_seq_one_letter_code
_entity_poly.pdbx_strand_id
1 'polypeptide(L)'
;MARRTFADRMAELDQPDLRTDEEEIWGVLRAALSVGRVVVFLGIILVSEFLEEYFYNGLSIAIWSLIIGIPLFFVISMAIILGDSKFAKDNKEETTVLRPIQQRV
;
A
#
# COMPACT_ATOMS: atom_id res chain seq x y z
N MET A 1 -41.99 -7.74 -2.00
CA MET A 1 -40.58 -8.14 -2.18
C MET A 1 -40.31 -8.27 -3.68
N ALA A 2 -39.81 -7.20 -4.32
CA ALA A 2 -39.56 -7.18 -5.76
C ALA A 2 -38.27 -7.95 -6.08
N ARG A 3 -38.35 -8.95 -6.96
CA ARG A 3 -37.17 -9.64 -7.51
C ARG A 3 -36.38 -8.62 -8.34
N ARG A 4 -35.18 -8.26 -7.89
CA ARG A 4 -34.21 -7.54 -8.74
C ARG A 4 -33.87 -8.45 -9.91
N THR A 5 -34.18 -7.99 -11.12
CA THR A 5 -34.05 -8.81 -12.34
C THR A 5 -32.57 -8.85 -12.75
N PHE A 6 -32.13 -9.92 -13.40
CA PHE A 6 -30.75 -10.07 -13.89
C PHE A 6 -30.28 -8.87 -14.74
N ALA A 7 -31.21 -8.16 -15.39
CA ALA A 7 -30.95 -6.90 -16.09
C ALA A 7 -30.43 -5.78 -15.17
N ASP A 8 -30.94 -5.65 -13.93
CA ASP A 8 -30.45 -4.66 -12.96
C ASP A 8 -29.01 -4.97 -12.53
N ARG A 9 -28.67 -6.26 -12.39
CA ARG A 9 -27.29 -6.69 -12.06
C ARG A 9 -26.32 -6.46 -13.21
N MET A 10 -26.77 -6.65 -14.46
CA MET A 10 -25.95 -6.37 -15.64
C MET A 10 -25.70 -4.85 -15.81
N ALA A 11 -26.71 -4.02 -15.51
CA ALA A 11 -26.55 -2.56 -15.54
C ALA A 11 -25.64 -2.03 -14.41
N GLU A 12 -25.53 -2.75 -13.30
CA GLU A 12 -24.62 -2.42 -12.19
C GLU A 12 -23.15 -2.78 -12.50
N LEU A 13 -22.92 -3.77 -13.37
CA LEU A 13 -21.58 -4.16 -13.86
C LEU A 13 -21.09 -3.32 -15.05
N ASP A 14 -21.98 -2.63 -15.74
CA ASP A 14 -21.69 -1.69 -16.83
C ASP A 14 -21.38 -0.27 -16.31
N GLN A 15 -21.26 -0.11 -14.99
CA GLN A 15 -20.75 1.14 -14.45
C GLN A 15 -19.29 1.29 -14.85
N PRO A 16 -18.94 2.35 -15.61
CA PRO A 16 -17.56 2.60 -15.97
C PRO A 16 -16.76 2.74 -14.67
N ASP A 17 -15.58 2.14 -14.62
CA ASP A 17 -14.67 2.24 -13.49
C ASP A 17 -14.41 3.74 -13.23
N LEU A 18 -15.03 4.27 -12.18
CA LEU A 18 -14.98 5.70 -11.82
C LEU A 18 -13.65 6.08 -11.16
N ARG A 19 -12.71 5.13 -11.09
CA ARG A 19 -11.36 5.37 -10.59
C ARG A 19 -10.59 6.15 -11.64
N THR A 20 -10.03 7.27 -11.21
CA THR A 20 -9.11 8.03 -12.06
C THR A 20 -7.88 7.17 -12.34
N ASP A 21 -7.34 7.18 -13.57
CA ASP A 21 -6.13 6.42 -13.95
C ASP A 21 -4.98 6.56 -12.93
N GLU A 22 -4.85 7.75 -12.33
CA GLU A 22 -3.87 8.05 -11.27
C GLU A 22 -4.05 7.18 -10.00
N GLU A 23 -5.29 6.86 -9.62
CA GLU A 23 -5.60 6.03 -8.45
C GLU A 23 -5.27 4.55 -8.69
N GLU A 24 -5.44 4.07 -9.92
CA GLU A 24 -5.08 2.70 -10.29
C GLU A 24 -3.56 2.53 -10.30
N ILE A 25 -2.84 3.47 -10.93
CA ILE A 25 -1.38 3.51 -10.94
C ILE A 25 -0.83 3.60 -9.52
N TRP A 26 -1.42 4.46 -8.68
CA TRP A 26 -1.03 4.59 -7.29
C TRP A 26 -1.27 3.30 -6.49
N GLY A 27 -2.37 2.58 -6.76
CA GLY A 27 -2.64 1.28 -6.15
C GLY A 27 -1.55 0.24 -6.44
N VAL A 28 -1.13 0.13 -7.70
CA VAL A 28 -0.04 -0.76 -8.11
C VAL A 28 1.29 -0.35 -7.48
N LEU A 29 1.60 0.96 -7.50
CA LEU A 29 2.83 1.48 -6.90
C LEU A 29 2.87 1.26 -5.39
N ARG A 30 1.74 1.49 -4.68
CA ARG A 30 1.62 1.19 -3.26
C ARG A 30 1.90 -0.28 -2.96
N ALA A 31 1.33 -1.19 -3.75
CA ALA A 31 1.57 -2.62 -3.59
C ALA A 31 3.06 -2.96 -3.77
N ALA A 32 3.70 -2.43 -4.83
CA ALA A 32 5.12 -2.61 -5.08
C ALA A 32 5.99 -2.04 -3.95
N LEU A 33 5.70 -0.84 -3.46
CA LEU A 33 6.40 -0.22 -2.31
C LEU A 33 6.22 -1.05 -1.03
N SER A 34 5.03 -1.61 -0.82
CA SER A 34 4.74 -2.45 0.35
C SER A 34 5.52 -3.76 0.32
N VAL A 35 5.59 -4.42 -0.85
CA VAL A 35 6.46 -5.59 -1.07
C VAL A 35 7.93 -5.20 -0.91
N GLY A 36 8.33 -4.04 -1.43
CA GLY A 36 9.67 -3.50 -1.30
C GLY A 36 10.12 -3.38 0.17
N ARG A 37 9.22 -3.02 1.09
CA ARG A 37 9.53 -2.99 2.54
C ARG A 37 9.91 -4.37 3.08
N VAL A 38 9.19 -5.40 2.67
CA VAL A 38 9.48 -6.78 3.06
C VAL A 38 10.84 -7.21 2.50
N VAL A 39 11.11 -6.88 1.23
CA VAL A 39 12.40 -7.16 0.59
C VAL A 39 13.54 -6.45 1.31
N VAL A 40 13.39 -5.18 1.67
CA VAL A 40 14.40 -4.44 2.45
C VAL A 40 14.62 -5.10 3.80
N PHE A 41 13.55 -5.47 4.50
CA PHE A 41 13.65 -6.14 5.80
C PHE A 41 14.39 -7.48 5.72
N LEU A 42 14.03 -8.32 4.74
CA LEU A 42 14.75 -9.56 4.47
C LEU A 42 16.20 -9.30 4.05
N GLY A 43 16.44 -8.26 3.24
CA GLY A 43 17.77 -7.84 2.82
C GLY A 43 18.66 -7.47 4.00
N ILE A 44 18.13 -6.75 4.99
CA ILE A 44 18.87 -6.45 6.23
C ILE A 44 19.27 -7.74 6.93
N ILE A 45 18.33 -8.68 7.13
CA ILE A 45 18.60 -9.97 7.79
C ILE A 45 19.68 -10.75 7.03
N LEU A 46 19.53 -10.89 5.71
CA LEU A 46 20.47 -11.63 4.88
C LEU A 46 21.86 -10.97 4.91
N VAL A 47 21.95 -9.65 4.74
CA VAL A 47 23.25 -8.96 4.79
C VAL A 47 23.88 -9.08 6.18
N SER A 48 23.08 -8.97 7.23
CA SER A 48 23.57 -9.11 8.59
C SER A 48 24.11 -10.50 8.90
N GLU A 49 23.44 -11.56 8.43
CA GLU A 49 23.86 -12.95 8.66
C GLU A 49 25.06 -13.33 7.79
N PHE A 50 24.99 -13.06 6.49
CA PHE A 50 26.00 -13.55 5.55
C PHE A 50 27.27 -12.70 5.50
N LEU A 51 27.23 -11.45 5.95
CA LEU A 51 28.36 -10.51 5.89
C LEU A 51 28.85 -10.07 7.28
N GLU A 52 28.53 -10.81 8.33
CA GLU A 52 28.93 -10.48 9.70
C GLU A 52 30.46 -10.35 9.86
N GLU A 53 31.22 -11.23 9.21
CA GLU A 53 32.69 -11.28 9.31
C GLU A 53 33.40 -10.12 8.60
N TYR A 54 32.68 -9.37 7.75
CA TYR A 54 33.26 -8.28 6.98
C TYR A 54 33.13 -6.95 7.73
N PHE A 55 34.26 -6.24 7.86
CA PHE A 55 34.31 -4.92 8.47
C PHE A 55 34.63 -3.86 7.43
N TYR A 56 33.86 -2.78 7.45
CA TYR A 56 34.05 -1.59 6.63
C TYR A 56 34.12 -0.35 7.53
N ASN A 57 35.19 0.43 7.42
CA ASN A 57 35.44 1.62 8.27
C ASN A 57 35.35 1.33 9.78
N GLY A 58 35.82 0.15 10.22
CA GLY A 58 35.81 -0.24 11.64
C GLY A 58 34.44 -0.66 12.19
N LEU A 59 33.41 -0.72 11.36
CA LEU A 59 32.07 -1.21 11.69
C LEU A 59 31.78 -2.46 10.85
N SER A 60 31.08 -3.44 11.43
CA SER A 60 30.67 -4.61 10.65
C SER A 60 29.69 -4.22 9.54
N ILE A 61 29.72 -4.93 8.43
CA ILE A 61 28.76 -4.74 7.35
C ILE A 61 27.32 -4.98 7.84
N ALA A 62 27.15 -5.86 8.82
CA ALA A 62 25.88 -6.05 9.52
C ALA A 62 25.36 -4.78 10.21
N ILE A 63 26.23 -3.94 10.78
CA ILE A 63 25.82 -2.65 11.36
C ILE A 63 25.53 -1.64 10.24
N TRP A 64 26.32 -1.63 9.17
CA TRP A 64 26.07 -0.77 8.00
C TRP A 64 24.71 -1.08 7.33
N SER A 65 24.32 -2.36 7.27
CA SER A 65 23.02 -2.76 6.73
C SER A 65 21.86 -2.18 7.55
N LEU A 66 22.01 -2.09 8.88
CA LEU A 66 21.04 -1.46 9.76
C LEU A 66 21.00 0.06 9.57
N ILE A 67 22.18 0.69 9.55
CA ILE A 67 22.34 2.15 9.37
C ILE A 67 21.67 2.62 8.07
N ILE A 68 21.75 1.83 6.99
CA ILE A 68 21.16 2.19 5.70
C ILE A 68 19.73 1.66 5.56
N GLY A 69 19.50 0.41 5.97
CA GLY A 69 18.25 -0.31 5.75
C GLY A 69 17.09 0.26 6.57
N ILE A 70 17.33 0.67 7.82
CA ILE A 70 16.27 1.26 8.65
C ILE A 70 15.79 2.59 8.05
N PRO A 71 16.66 3.58 7.75
CA PRO A 71 16.23 4.79 7.05
C PRO A 71 15.52 4.51 5.73
N LEU A 72 16.00 3.57 4.93
CA LEU A 72 15.35 3.20 3.67
C LEU A 72 13.93 2.68 3.91
N PHE A 73 13.72 1.83 4.92
CA PHE A 73 12.41 1.33 5.31
C PHE A 73 11.47 2.47 5.72
N PHE A 74 11.97 3.45 6.47
CA PHE A 74 11.21 4.64 6.83
C PHE A 74 10.87 5.51 5.62
N VAL A 75 11.79 5.71 4.68
CA VAL A 75 11.55 6.48 3.45
C VAL A 75 10.44 5.83 2.62
N ILE A 76 10.48 4.51 2.43
CA ILE A 76 9.42 3.78 1.71
C ILE A 76 8.08 3.91 2.45
N SER A 77 8.10 3.79 3.78
CA SER A 77 6.89 3.94 4.60
C SER A 77 6.30 5.35 4.45
N MET A 78 7.15 6.38 4.52
CA MET A 78 6.74 7.77 4.34
C MET A 78 6.19 8.01 2.93
N ALA A 79 6.82 7.44 1.89
CA ALA A 79 6.35 7.55 0.51
C ALA A 79 4.93 6.96 0.34
N ILE A 80 4.65 5.82 0.96
CA ILE A 80 3.31 5.23 0.96
C ILE A 80 2.31 6.16 1.66
N ILE A 81 2.63 6.69 2.83
CA ILE A 81 1.73 7.58 3.59
C ILE A 81 1.44 8.87 2.81
N LEU A 82 2.48 9.49 2.26
CA LEU A 82 2.35 10.74 1.50
C LEU A 82 1.56 10.54 0.21
N GLY A 83 1.78 9.42 -0.49
CA GLY A 83 1.01 9.13 -1.68
C GLY A 83 -0.42 8.66 -1.36
N ASP A 84 -0.66 8.00 -0.23
CA ASP A 84 -2.04 7.71 0.25
C ASP A 84 -2.80 9.01 0.47
N SER A 85 -2.20 9.95 1.18
CA SER A 85 -2.78 11.28 1.41
C SER A 85 -3.09 12.05 0.12
N LYS A 86 -2.25 11.92 -0.93
CA LYS A 86 -2.41 12.67 -2.18
C LYS A 86 -3.30 12.00 -3.23
N PHE A 87 -3.17 10.69 -3.38
CA PHE A 87 -3.72 9.94 -4.52
C PHE A 87 -4.78 8.93 -4.12
N ALA A 88 -4.92 8.57 -2.83
CA ALA A 88 -6.08 7.80 -2.37
C ALA A 88 -7.17 8.76 -1.90
N LYS A 89 -7.70 9.60 -2.81
CA LYS A 89 -8.94 10.30 -2.53
C LYS A 89 -10.11 9.32 -2.67
N ASP A 90 -10.47 8.78 -1.52
CA ASP A 90 -11.78 8.23 -1.16
C ASP A 90 -12.36 7.13 -2.07
N ASN A 91 -11.90 5.91 -1.84
CA ASN A 91 -12.83 4.79 -1.69
C ASN A 91 -13.00 4.48 -0.20
N LYS A 92 -13.44 5.45 0.62
CA LYS A 92 -14.41 5.06 1.65
C LYS A 92 -15.63 4.63 0.88
N GLU A 93 -15.69 3.34 0.55
CA GLU A 93 -16.98 2.70 0.52
C GLU A 93 -17.62 3.07 1.87
N GLU A 94 -18.55 4.02 1.85
CA GLU A 94 -19.53 4.15 2.90
C GLU A 94 -20.13 2.75 3.02
N THR A 95 -19.64 2.02 4.01
CA THR A 95 -20.13 0.69 4.34
C THR A 95 -21.65 0.75 4.25
N THR A 96 -22.27 -0.22 3.57
CA THR A 96 -23.72 -0.27 3.28
C THR A 96 -24.61 -0.02 4.52
N VAL A 97 -24.01 -0.11 5.71
CA VAL A 97 -24.56 0.21 7.04
C VAL A 97 -24.87 1.71 7.27
N LEU A 98 -24.17 2.65 6.61
CA LEU A 98 -24.32 4.10 6.88
C LEU A 98 -25.43 4.81 6.08
N ARG A 99 -25.82 4.26 4.93
CA ARG A 99 -26.91 4.79 4.08
C ARG A 99 -28.22 5.11 4.82
N PRO A 100 -28.76 4.24 5.71
CA PRO A 100 -30.06 4.49 6.32
C PRO A 100 -30.05 5.56 7.42
N ILE A 101 -28.87 6.02 7.89
CA ILE A 101 -28.77 6.99 8.99
C ILE A 101 -28.75 8.42 8.44
N GLN A 102 -28.05 8.66 7.33
CA GLN A 102 -27.95 10.01 6.74
C GLN A 102 -29.22 10.47 6.02
N GLN A 103 -30.05 9.54 5.53
CA GLN A 103 -31.35 9.89 4.90
C GLN A 103 -32.44 10.32 5.89
N ARG A 104 -32.17 10.31 7.20
CA ARG A 104 -33.15 10.62 8.25
C ARG A 104 -32.95 11.98 8.92
N VAL A 105 -32.00 12.80 8.46
CA VAL A 105 -31.74 14.15 8.98
C VAL A 105 -32.11 15.18 7.92
#